data_AF-A0A520BGS1-F1
#
_entry.id   AF-A0A520BGS1-F1
#
_cell.length_a   1.000
_cell.length_b   1.000
_cell.length_c   1.000
_cell.angle_alpha   90.00
_cell.angle_beta   90.00
_cell.angle_gamma   90.00
#
_symmetry.space_group_name_H-M   'P 1'
#
loop_
_entity.id
_entity.type
_entity.pdbx_description
1 polymer ?
#
loop_
_entity_poly.entity_id
_entity_poly.type
_entity_poly.pdbx_seq_one_letter_code
_entity_poly.pdbx_strand_id
1 'polypeptide(L)'
;MNSSIRLKQTIIIGAILLLVAFLFTRDIKGLVKPTEENGKMPASGQIAEQGAPSTSGLTIEQTSIAAKNVINQSLAKDITSLENSYKEAKGEEKVEFAQQLAQKWDDVEQITPSALYLEVVAEAKPSTASWLASGNKFLKAFESTQDSLAQPALLQKANVSFKKALDLDKENIDAKTGLGVTIVN
;
A
#
# COMPACT_ATOMS: atom_id res chain seq x y z
N MET A 1 15.01 35.23 33.48
CA MET A 1 13.80 34.93 32.68
C MET A 1 13.93 33.54 32.03
N ASN A 2 14.34 32.51 32.79
CA ASN A 2 14.78 31.22 32.21
C ASN A 2 14.00 30.00 32.74
N SER A 3 13.17 30.18 33.77
CA SER A 3 12.46 29.07 34.42
C SER A 3 11.26 28.57 33.61
N SER A 4 10.62 29.42 32.79
CA SER A 4 9.47 29.04 31.96
C SER A 4 9.85 28.11 30.79
N ILE A 5 11.07 28.22 30.26
CA ILE A 5 11.58 27.37 29.18
C ILE A 5 12.01 26.00 29.72
N ARG A 6 12.71 25.97 30.85
CA ARG A 6 13.08 24.72 31.54
C ARG A 6 11.84 23.93 31.98
N LEU A 7 10.78 24.63 32.42
CA LEU A 7 9.49 24.03 32.80
C LEU A 7 8.72 23.46 31.60
N LYS A 8 8.72 24.14 30.45
CA LYS A 8 8.11 23.62 29.22
C LYS A 8 8.85 22.37 28.71
N GLN A 9 10.17 22.37 28.79
CA GLN A 9 10.99 21.22 28.39
C GLN A 9 10.75 20.00 29.29
N THR A 10 10.64 20.17 30.62
CA THR A 10 10.33 19.05 31.52
C THR A 10 8.93 18.49 31.31
N ILE A 11 7.95 19.32 30.98
CA ILE A 11 6.59 18.87 30.63
C ILE A 11 6.61 18.03 29.34
N ILE A 12 7.32 18.49 28.31
CA ILE A 12 7.42 17.77 27.03
C ILE A 12 8.13 16.43 27.21
N ILE A 13 9.26 16.40 27.93
CA ILE A 13 10.00 15.17 28.20
C ILE A 13 9.14 14.19 29.01
N GLY A 14 8.40 14.68 30.01
CA GLY A 14 7.46 13.87 30.79
C GLY A 14 6.34 13.27 29.94
N ALA A 15 5.78 14.03 29.00
CA ALA A 15 4.74 13.57 28.09
C ALA A 15 5.25 12.48 27.12
N ILE A 16 6.48 12.62 26.61
CA ILE A 16 7.11 11.61 25.75
C ILE A 16 7.37 10.31 26.52
N LEU A 17 7.90 10.41 27.74
CA LEU A 17 8.14 9.23 28.58
C LEU A 17 6.85 8.50 28.94
N LEU A 18 5.76 9.24 29.21
CA LEU A 18 4.44 8.66 29.42
C LEU A 18 3.91 7.95 28.16
N LEU A 19 4.10 8.53 26.98
CA LEU A 19 3.66 7.93 25.73
C LEU A 19 4.45 6.66 25.42
N VAL A 20 5.77 6.65 25.65
CA VAL A 20 6.60 5.45 25.51
C VAL A 20 6.15 4.37 26.49
N ALA A 21 5.96 4.70 27.76
CA ALA A 21 5.47 3.75 28.76
C ALA A 21 4.08 3.18 28.37
N PHE A 22 3.20 4.03 27.84
CA PHE A 22 1.88 3.61 27.35
C PHE A 22 1.98 2.68 26.14
N LEU A 23 2.88 2.93 25.19
CA LEU A 23 3.10 2.03 24.05
C LEU A 23 3.58 0.63 24.49
N PHE A 24 4.39 0.54 25.55
CA PHE A 24 4.83 -0.75 26.11
C PHE A 24 3.70 -1.54 26.80
N THR A 25 2.60 -0.89 27.22
CA THR A 25 1.42 -1.58 27.77
C THR A 25 0.43 -2.08 26.70
N ARG A 26 0.61 -1.71 25.42
CA ARG A 26 -0.16 -2.31 24.33
C ARG A 26 0.46 -3.66 23.96
N ASP A 27 -0.30 -4.73 24.15
CA ASP A 27 0.07 -6.06 23.66
C ASP A 27 0.44 -6.02 22.17
N ILE A 28 1.68 -6.41 21.88
CA ILE A 28 2.20 -6.57 20.52
C ILE A 28 1.58 -7.86 19.97
N LYS A 29 0.39 -7.77 19.36
CA LYS A 29 -0.33 -8.91 18.73
C LYS A 29 0.35 -9.47 17.47
N GLY A 30 1.68 -9.46 17.41
CA GLY A 30 2.47 -9.87 16.24
C GLY A 30 3.43 -11.03 16.45
N LEU A 31 3.56 -11.58 17.66
CA LEU A 31 4.36 -12.79 17.89
C LEU A 31 3.44 -13.99 18.17
N VAL A 32 2.90 -14.57 17.09
CA VAL A 32 2.44 -15.95 17.14
C VAL A 32 3.66 -16.85 17.26
N LYS A 33 3.79 -17.53 18.41
CA LYS A 33 4.74 -18.63 18.59
C LYS A 33 4.43 -19.71 17.54
N PRO A 34 5.43 -20.25 16.82
CA PRO A 34 5.21 -21.45 16.03
C PRO A 34 4.90 -22.60 16.99
N THR A 35 3.63 -23.00 17.06
CA THR A 35 3.22 -24.28 17.63
C THR A 35 3.67 -25.38 16.68
N GLU A 36 4.18 -26.47 17.26
CA GLU A 36 4.90 -27.58 16.62
C GLU A 36 4.04 -28.48 15.68
N GLU A 37 2.97 -27.95 15.08
CA GLU A 37 2.10 -28.70 14.14
C GLU A 37 2.21 -28.21 12.68
N ASN A 38 3.23 -27.41 12.35
CA ASN A 38 3.54 -27.04 10.94
C ASN A 38 4.90 -27.56 10.48
N GLY A 39 5.44 -28.56 11.19
CA GLY A 39 6.68 -29.26 10.85
C GLY A 39 6.52 -30.25 9.69
N LYS A 40 6.10 -29.80 8.51
CA LYS A 40 6.36 -30.50 7.24
C LYS A 40 6.65 -29.48 6.15
N MET A 41 7.93 -29.37 5.77
CA MET A 41 8.32 -28.82 4.47
C MET A 41 7.56 -29.58 3.37
N PRO A 42 6.86 -28.90 2.44
CA PRO A 42 6.50 -29.53 1.19
C PRO A 42 7.73 -29.50 0.28
N ALA A 43 8.24 -30.68 -0.02
CA ALA A 43 9.05 -30.92 -1.19
C ALA A 43 8.26 -30.57 -2.46
N SER A 44 8.95 -29.94 -3.40
CA SER A 44 8.70 -29.83 -4.84
C SER A 44 7.27 -30.03 -5.35
N GLY A 45 6.73 -28.95 -5.92
CA GLY A 45 5.88 -29.01 -7.11
C GLY A 45 4.45 -29.52 -6.92
N GLN A 46 3.54 -28.62 -6.55
CA GLN A 46 2.15 -28.66 -6.97
C GLN A 46 1.49 -27.30 -6.72
N ILE A 47 1.16 -26.62 -7.81
CA ILE A 47 0.24 -25.49 -7.87
C ILE A 47 -1.16 -25.99 -7.49
N ALA A 48 -1.49 -25.89 -6.20
CA ALA A 48 -2.86 -25.96 -5.73
C ALA A 48 -3.41 -24.54 -5.65
N GLU A 49 -4.56 -24.33 -6.28
CA GLU A 49 -5.40 -23.15 -6.13
C GLU A 49 -5.63 -22.86 -4.64
N GLN A 50 -4.89 -21.88 -4.12
CA GLN A 50 -5.06 -21.41 -2.76
C GLN A 50 -5.89 -20.13 -2.80
N GLY A 51 -7.06 -20.21 -2.18
CA GLY A 51 -7.86 -19.07 -1.79
C GLY A 51 -6.98 -17.99 -1.18
N ALA A 52 -7.31 -16.75 -1.55
CA ALA A 52 -6.59 -15.53 -1.21
C ALA A 52 -5.92 -15.63 0.17
N PRO A 53 -4.57 -15.60 0.25
CA PRO A 53 -3.92 -15.41 1.54
C PRO A 53 -4.35 -14.03 2.04
N SER A 54 -5.02 -14.02 3.19
CA SER A 54 -5.39 -12.80 3.91
C SER A 54 -4.16 -11.90 4.04
N THR A 55 -4.10 -10.89 3.17
CA THR A 55 -3.05 -9.91 3.14
C THR A 55 -3.12 -9.14 4.45
N SER A 56 -2.04 -9.10 5.22
CA SER A 56 -1.71 -7.93 6.05
C SER A 56 -1.57 -6.76 5.07
N GLY A 57 -2.73 -6.23 4.66
CA GLY A 57 -2.91 -5.63 3.35
C GLY A 57 -2.31 -4.25 3.30
N LEU A 58 -1.53 -4.00 2.25
CA LEU A 58 -1.11 -2.66 1.90
C LEU A 58 -2.38 -1.88 1.49
N THR A 59 -2.89 -1.05 2.41
CA THR A 59 -4.16 -0.31 2.24
C THR A 59 -3.93 1.13 1.80
N ILE A 60 -4.95 1.70 1.14
CA ILE A 60 -4.94 3.11 0.71
C ILE A 60 -4.82 4.03 1.93
N GLU A 61 -5.55 3.76 3.00
CA GLU A 61 -5.57 4.61 4.19
C GLU A 61 -4.20 4.68 4.86
N GLN A 62 -3.56 3.54 5.08
CA GLN A 62 -2.25 3.49 5.73
C GLN A 62 -1.17 4.17 4.89
N THR A 63 -1.16 3.88 3.58
CA THR A 63 -0.16 4.41 2.65
C THR A 63 -0.35 5.90 2.40
N SER A 64 -1.61 6.37 2.35
CA SER A 64 -1.95 7.80 2.29
C SER A 64 -1.50 8.55 3.54
N ILE A 65 -1.75 8.02 4.74
CA ILE A 65 -1.31 8.66 5.99
C ILE A 65 0.22 8.77 6.01
N ALA A 66 0.94 7.71 5.65
CA ALA A 66 2.40 7.72 5.58
C ALA A 66 2.91 8.74 4.54
N ALA A 67 2.34 8.73 3.33
CA ALA A 67 2.72 9.62 2.23
C ALA A 67 2.42 11.09 2.52
N LYS A 68 1.34 11.41 3.26
CA LYS A 68 1.02 12.79 3.67
C LYS A 68 2.08 13.40 4.60
N ASN A 69 2.81 12.58 5.35
CA ASN A 69 3.83 13.07 6.29
C ASN A 69 5.11 13.56 5.59
N VAL A 70 5.32 13.21 4.32
CA VAL A 70 6.54 13.54 3.57
C VAL A 70 6.33 14.61 2.50
N ILE A 71 5.10 15.13 2.36
CA ILE A 71 4.75 16.19 1.40
C ILE A 71 4.38 17.51 2.11
N ASN A 72 4.23 18.58 1.32
CA ASN A 72 3.80 19.88 1.83
C ASN A 72 2.39 19.82 2.46
N GLN A 73 2.17 20.55 3.57
CA GLN A 73 0.88 20.57 4.28
C GLN A 73 -0.31 21.02 3.42
N SER A 74 -0.13 21.96 2.49
CA SER A 74 -1.18 22.39 1.57
C SER A 74 -1.60 21.23 0.67
N LEU A 75 -0.63 20.54 0.05
CA LEU A 75 -0.90 19.38 -0.80
C LEU A 75 -1.56 18.25 0.00
N ALA A 76 -1.10 17.99 1.22
CA ALA A 76 -1.71 17.00 2.11
C ALA A 76 -3.17 17.32 2.45
N LYS A 77 -3.53 18.60 2.62
CA LYS A 77 -4.91 19.05 2.83
C LYS A 77 -5.76 18.86 1.57
N ASP A 78 -5.24 19.26 0.42
CA ASP A 78 -5.95 19.12 -0.87
C ASP A 78 -6.24 17.65 -1.17
N ILE A 79 -5.24 16.78 -1.00
CA ILE A 79 -5.39 15.33 -1.12
C ILE A 79 -6.41 14.80 -0.10
N THR A 80 -6.32 15.20 1.17
CA THR A 80 -7.28 14.75 2.19
C THR A 80 -8.72 15.16 1.85
N SER A 81 -8.92 16.36 1.31
CA SER A 81 -10.24 16.80 0.84
C SER A 81 -10.76 15.88 -0.28
N LEU A 82 -9.90 15.57 -1.25
CA LEU A 82 -10.25 14.68 -2.36
C LEU A 82 -10.52 13.25 -1.90
N GLU A 83 -9.77 12.75 -0.91
CA GLU A 83 -10.00 11.43 -0.29
C GLU A 83 -11.34 11.36 0.45
N ASN A 84 -11.78 12.46 1.06
CA ASN A 84 -13.09 12.53 1.70
C ASN A 84 -14.21 12.49 0.65
N SER A 85 -14.08 13.25 -0.45
CA SER A 85 -15.01 13.16 -1.58
C SER A 85 -15.07 11.76 -2.18
N TYR A 86 -13.92 11.10 -2.34
CA TYR A 86 -13.84 9.70 -2.79
C TYR A 86 -14.60 8.72 -1.87
N LYS A 87 -14.56 8.93 -0.56
CA LYS A 87 -15.26 8.06 0.42
C LYS A 87 -16.77 8.21 0.32
N GLU A 88 -17.26 9.42 0.07
CA GLU A 88 -18.69 9.72 -0.05
C GLU A 88 -19.26 9.34 -1.43
N ALA A 89 -18.42 9.40 -2.46
CA ALA A 89 -18.80 9.09 -3.84
C ALA A 89 -19.14 7.61 -4.06
N LYS A 90 -19.98 7.37 -5.07
CA LYS A 90 -20.45 6.04 -5.48
C LYS A 90 -20.44 5.90 -7.00
N GLY A 91 -20.43 4.65 -7.47
CA GLY A 91 -20.49 4.36 -8.91
C GLY A 91 -19.36 5.02 -9.67
N GLU A 92 -19.68 5.65 -10.80
CA GLU A 92 -18.70 6.25 -11.70
C GLU A 92 -17.94 7.44 -11.11
N GLU A 93 -18.61 8.29 -10.32
CA GLU A 93 -17.99 9.42 -9.61
C GLU A 93 -16.86 8.95 -8.68
N LYS A 94 -17.05 7.80 -8.02
CA LYS A 94 -16.01 7.20 -7.18
C LYS A 94 -14.77 6.82 -7.98
N VAL A 95 -14.96 6.33 -9.21
CA VAL A 95 -13.86 5.98 -10.13
C VAL A 95 -13.13 7.22 -10.61
N GLU A 96 -13.86 8.29 -10.92
CA GLU A 96 -13.25 9.57 -11.30
C GLU A 96 -12.41 10.15 -10.17
N PHE A 97 -12.90 10.12 -8.93
CA PHE A 97 -12.10 10.54 -7.77
C PHE A 97 -10.88 9.64 -7.54
N ALA A 98 -11.01 8.32 -7.71
CA ALA A 98 -9.86 7.43 -7.64
C ALA A 98 -8.80 7.77 -8.70
N GLN A 99 -9.22 8.06 -9.93
CA GLN A 99 -8.30 8.46 -10.99
C GLN A 99 -7.60 9.80 -10.70
N GLN A 100 -8.34 10.78 -10.18
CA GLN A 100 -7.76 12.05 -9.74
C GLN A 100 -6.77 11.86 -8.58
N LEU A 101 -7.10 11.00 -7.61
CA LEU A 101 -6.20 10.69 -6.49
C LEU A 101 -4.94 9.97 -6.98
N ALA A 102 -5.08 9.01 -7.89
CA ALA A 102 -3.94 8.35 -8.51
C ALA A 102 -2.98 9.35 -9.16
N GLN A 103 -3.51 10.31 -9.93
CA GLN A 103 -2.70 11.36 -10.55
C GLN A 103 -2.08 12.29 -9.52
N LYS A 104 -2.86 12.78 -8.55
CA LYS A 104 -2.37 13.70 -7.51
C LYS A 104 -1.24 13.10 -6.70
N TRP A 105 -1.33 11.81 -6.38
CA TRP A 105 -0.27 11.10 -5.68
C TRP A 105 0.98 10.91 -6.54
N ASP A 106 0.80 10.70 -7.84
CA ASP A 106 1.93 10.61 -8.77
C ASP A 106 2.65 11.96 -8.94
N ASP A 107 1.90 13.06 -9.02
CA ASP A 107 2.45 14.42 -9.15
C ASP A 107 3.36 14.80 -7.98
N VAL A 108 3.16 14.18 -6.81
CA VAL A 108 3.99 14.37 -5.60
C VAL A 108 4.95 13.21 -5.34
N GLU A 109 5.18 12.38 -6.35
CA GLU A 109 6.11 11.25 -6.34
C GLU A 109 5.81 10.18 -5.28
N GLN A 110 4.56 10.11 -4.81
CA GLN A 110 4.11 9.08 -3.86
C GLN A 110 3.49 7.93 -4.64
N ILE A 111 4.36 7.05 -5.13
CA ILE A 111 4.02 6.00 -6.11
C ILE A 111 3.08 4.94 -5.53
N THR A 112 3.29 4.55 -4.27
CA THR A 112 2.48 3.50 -3.61
C THR A 112 0.99 3.83 -3.50
N PRO A 113 0.56 4.98 -2.91
CA PRO A 113 -0.86 5.33 -2.89
C PRO A 113 -1.41 5.55 -4.31
N SER A 114 -0.61 6.10 -5.23
CA SER A 114 -1.00 6.22 -6.64
C SER A 114 -1.36 4.86 -7.25
N ALA A 115 -0.52 3.84 -7.05
CA ALA A 115 -0.75 2.48 -7.55
C ALA A 115 -2.04 1.85 -6.99
N LEU A 116 -2.32 2.04 -5.70
CA LEU A 116 -3.54 1.52 -5.07
C LEU A 116 -4.80 2.18 -5.61
N TYR A 117 -4.77 3.48 -5.91
CA TYR A 117 -5.91 4.12 -6.56
C TYR A 117 -6.07 3.67 -8.02
N LEU A 118 -4.98 3.39 -8.75
CA LEU A 118 -5.06 2.77 -10.08
C LEU A 118 -5.66 1.36 -10.04
N GLU A 119 -5.37 0.59 -8.99
CA GLU A 119 -5.99 -0.72 -8.76
C GLU A 119 -7.51 -0.57 -8.63
N VAL A 120 -7.99 0.39 -7.85
CA VAL A 120 -9.43 0.70 -7.72
C VAL A 120 -10.05 1.05 -9.08
N VAL A 121 -9.37 1.88 -9.87
CA VAL A 121 -9.83 2.23 -11.23
C VAL A 121 -9.91 0.99 -12.12
N ALA A 122 -8.90 0.12 -12.07
CA ALA A 122 -8.86 -1.12 -12.84
C ALA A 122 -9.93 -2.12 -12.40
N GLU A 123 -10.27 -2.19 -11.11
CA GLU A 123 -11.38 -3.00 -10.60
C GLU A 123 -12.73 -2.51 -11.11
N ALA A 124 -12.94 -1.20 -11.13
CA ALA A 124 -14.21 -0.63 -11.56
C ALA A 124 -14.38 -0.58 -13.08
N LYS A 125 -13.29 -0.37 -13.82
CA LYS A 125 -13.24 -0.31 -15.30
C LYS A 125 -12.14 -1.27 -15.81
N PRO A 126 -12.41 -2.59 -15.78
CA PRO A 126 -11.42 -3.59 -16.15
C PRO A 126 -11.11 -3.54 -17.65
N SER A 127 -9.83 -3.37 -17.97
CA SER A 127 -9.27 -3.45 -19.31
C SER A 127 -7.83 -3.90 -19.21
N THR A 128 -7.27 -4.47 -20.26
CA THR A 128 -5.85 -4.84 -20.28
C THR A 128 -4.96 -3.63 -19.95
N ALA A 129 -5.30 -2.45 -20.49
CA ALA A 129 -4.57 -1.21 -20.23
C ALA A 129 -4.66 -0.73 -18.77
N SER A 130 -5.84 -0.81 -18.14
CA SER A 130 -5.98 -0.37 -16.74
C SER A 130 -5.24 -1.31 -15.78
N TRP A 131 -5.27 -2.62 -16.02
CA TRP A 131 -4.51 -3.59 -15.24
C TRP A 131 -2.99 -3.49 -15.46
N LEU A 132 -2.54 -3.23 -16.70
CA LEU A 132 -1.13 -2.95 -16.98
C LEU A 132 -0.66 -1.68 -16.27
N ALA A 133 -1.45 -0.59 -16.31
CA ALA A 133 -1.11 0.65 -15.63
C ALA A 133 -0.95 0.43 -14.12
N SER A 134 -1.89 -0.29 -13.49
CA SER A 134 -1.82 -0.68 -12.08
C SER A 134 -0.58 -1.53 -11.78
N GLY A 135 -0.36 -2.61 -12.54
CA GLY A 135 0.75 -3.54 -12.34
C GLY A 135 2.12 -2.87 -12.50
N ASN A 136 2.29 -2.07 -13.55
CA ASN A 136 3.51 -1.29 -13.78
C ASN A 136 3.75 -0.28 -12.66
N LYS A 137 2.70 0.35 -12.13
CA LYS A 137 2.83 1.29 -11.02
C LYS A 137 3.26 0.61 -9.73
N PHE A 138 2.70 -0.57 -9.42
CA PHE A 138 3.13 -1.36 -8.27
C PHE A 138 4.56 -1.86 -8.40
N LEU A 139 4.97 -2.27 -9.60
CA LEU A 139 6.35 -2.68 -9.84
C LEU A 139 7.32 -1.51 -9.65
N LYS A 140 6.97 -0.32 -10.17
CA LYS A 140 7.73 0.91 -9.90
C LYS A 140 7.76 1.24 -8.40
N ALA A 141 6.64 1.07 -7.69
CA ALA A 141 6.59 1.27 -6.24
C ALA A 141 7.55 0.31 -5.51
N PHE A 142 7.55 -0.97 -5.90
CA PHE A 142 8.47 -1.99 -5.37
C PHE A 142 9.94 -1.61 -5.60
N GLU A 143 10.29 -1.18 -6.82
CA GLU A 143 11.65 -0.77 -7.17
C GLU A 143 12.10 0.50 -6.43
N SER A 144 11.16 1.41 -6.15
CA SER A 144 11.45 2.71 -5.53
C SER A 144 11.46 2.71 -4.01
N THR A 145 10.77 1.75 -3.37
CA THR A 145 10.59 1.76 -1.91
C THR A 145 11.81 1.23 -1.17
N GLN A 146 12.13 1.88 -0.05
CA GLN A 146 13.12 1.38 0.92
C GLN A 146 12.48 0.57 2.05
N ASP A 147 11.14 0.51 2.08
CA ASP A 147 10.40 -0.27 3.07
C ASP A 147 10.37 -1.74 2.67
N SER A 148 11.27 -2.53 3.27
CA SER A 148 11.36 -3.98 3.05
C SER A 148 10.12 -4.74 3.51
N LEU A 149 9.30 -4.16 4.40
CA LEU A 149 8.04 -4.76 4.83
C LEU A 149 6.93 -4.56 3.80
N ALA A 150 6.98 -3.47 3.03
CA ALA A 150 6.03 -3.19 1.96
C ALA A 150 6.36 -3.93 0.65
N GLN A 151 7.64 -4.23 0.39
CA GLN A 151 8.11 -4.85 -0.85
C GLN A 151 7.34 -6.11 -1.26
N PRO A 152 7.15 -7.15 -0.41
CA PRO A 152 6.42 -8.35 -0.80
C PRO A 152 4.96 -8.05 -1.20
N ALA A 153 4.30 -7.14 -0.48
CA ALA A 153 2.92 -6.78 -0.76
C ALA A 153 2.78 -6.00 -2.08
N LEU A 154 3.73 -5.11 -2.40
CA LEU A 154 3.77 -4.39 -3.67
C LEU A 154 3.98 -5.35 -4.84
N LEU A 155 4.94 -6.27 -4.71
CA LEU A 155 5.23 -7.26 -5.73
C LEU A 155 4.04 -8.20 -5.98
N GLN A 156 3.39 -8.64 -4.90
CA GLN A 156 2.16 -9.43 -4.99
C GLN A 156 1.04 -8.67 -5.72
N LYS A 157 0.84 -7.38 -5.42
CA LYS A 157 -0.17 -6.54 -6.11
C LYS A 157 0.15 -6.33 -7.58
N ALA A 158 1.43 -6.16 -7.93
CA ALA A 158 1.86 -6.14 -9.33
C ALA A 158 1.55 -7.46 -10.04
N ASN A 159 1.89 -8.60 -9.43
CA ASN A 159 1.63 -9.94 -9.97
C ASN A 159 0.14 -10.17 -10.25
N VAL A 160 -0.72 -9.82 -9.28
CA VAL A 160 -2.18 -9.92 -9.42
C VAL A 160 -2.69 -9.03 -10.55
N SER A 161 -2.19 -7.80 -10.67
CA SER A 161 -2.59 -6.88 -11.74
C SER A 161 -2.22 -7.45 -13.12
N PHE A 162 -0.99 -7.96 -13.30
CA PHE A 162 -0.59 -8.57 -14.57
C PHE A 162 -1.37 -9.84 -14.91
N LYS A 163 -1.70 -10.67 -13.90
CA LYS A 163 -2.59 -11.83 -14.11
C LYS A 163 -3.96 -11.39 -14.60
N LYS A 164 -4.58 -10.40 -13.96
CA LYS A 164 -5.87 -9.83 -14.40
C LYS A 164 -5.79 -9.23 -15.81
N ALA A 165 -4.66 -8.65 -16.20
CA ALA A 165 -4.44 -8.21 -17.58
C ALA A 165 -4.41 -9.39 -18.57
N LEU A 166 -3.72 -10.49 -18.22
CA LEU A 166 -3.65 -11.70 -19.04
C LEU A 166 -4.97 -12.47 -19.12
N ASP A 167 -5.81 -12.37 -18.09
CA ASP A 167 -7.16 -12.96 -18.12
C ASP A 167 -8.04 -12.27 -19.19
N LEU A 168 -7.80 -10.98 -19.46
CA LEU A 168 -8.47 -10.21 -20.51
C LEU A 168 -7.80 -10.38 -21.88
N ASP A 169 -6.47 -10.42 -21.91
CA ASP A 169 -5.67 -10.61 -23.13
C ASP A 169 -4.48 -11.53 -22.87
N LYS A 170 -4.65 -12.82 -23.17
CA LYS A 170 -3.65 -13.87 -22.93
C LYS A 170 -2.41 -13.72 -23.79
N GLU A 171 -2.47 -12.95 -24.87
CA GLU A 171 -1.34 -12.77 -25.79
C GLU A 171 -0.51 -11.54 -25.44
N ASN A 172 -0.99 -10.69 -24.53
CA ASN A 172 -0.34 -9.45 -24.14
C ASN A 172 1.12 -9.64 -23.67
N ILE A 173 2.06 -9.13 -24.45
CA ILE A 173 3.50 -9.29 -24.20
C ILE A 173 3.95 -8.49 -22.97
N ASP A 174 3.38 -7.31 -22.76
CA ASP A 174 3.73 -6.44 -21.63
C ASP A 174 3.33 -7.10 -20.31
N ALA A 175 2.14 -7.68 -20.24
CA ALA A 175 1.66 -8.38 -19.05
C ALA A 175 2.48 -9.65 -18.76
N LYS A 176 2.88 -10.40 -19.79
CA LYS A 176 3.80 -11.56 -19.64
C LYS A 176 5.17 -11.12 -19.11
N THR A 177 5.69 -10.02 -19.63
CA THR A 177 6.99 -9.46 -19.21
C THR A 177 6.92 -9.01 -17.76
N GLY A 178 5.93 -8.19 -17.40
CA GLY A 178 5.70 -7.74 -16.04
C GLY A 178 5.51 -8.91 -15.06
N LEU A 179 4.71 -9.91 -15.45
CA LEU A 179 4.51 -11.11 -14.64
C LEU A 179 5.83 -11.86 -14.42
N GLY A 180 6.66 -12.01 -15.46
CA GLY A 180 7.99 -12.60 -15.36
C GLY A 180 8.88 -11.89 -14.34
N VAL A 181 8.92 -10.55 -14.37
CA VAL A 181 9.66 -9.75 -13.38
C VAL A 181 9.15 -10.03 -11.96
N THR A 182 7.83 -10.07 -11.76
CA THR A 182 7.25 -10.30 -10.42
C THR A 182 7.46 -11.70 -9.86
N ILE A 183 7.81 -12.69 -10.69
CA ILE A 183 8.06 -14.08 -10.26
C ILE A 183 9.53 -14.29 -9.87
N VAL A 184 10.44 -13.54 -10.47
CA VAL A 184 11.89 -13.67 -10.24
C VAL A 184 12.34 -12.96 -8.96
N ASN A 185 11.69 -11.86 -8.62
CA ASN A 185 11.94 -11.09 -7.39
C ASN A 185 11.29 -11.75 -6.17
#